data_AF-A0A925HV26-F1
#
_entry.id   AF-A0A925HV26-F1
#
_cell.length_a   1.000
_cell.length_b   1.000
_cell.length_c   1.000
_cell.angle_alpha   90.00
_cell.angle_beta   90.00
_cell.angle_gamma   90.00
#
_symmetry.space_group_name_H-M   'P 1'
#
loop_
_entity.id
_entity.type
_entity.pdbx_description
1 polymer ?
#
loop_
_entity_poly.entity_id
_entity_poly.type
_entity_poly.pdbx_seq_one_letter_code
_entity_poly.pdbx_strand_id
1 'polypeptide(L)' 'MQQQERIGQLFSSTAEERYQLFLETYPHLQNRLSQVQIAAYLGVTPEFLSRIRSRMAKGDK' A
#
# COMPACT_ATOMS: atom_id res chain seq x y z
N MET A 1 -5.20 23.09 -17.17
CA MET A 1 -5.43 22.45 -15.85
C MET A 1 -6.71 21.63 -16.01
N GLN A 2 -6.73 20.32 -16.23
CA GLN A 2 -6.52 19.26 -15.24
C GLN A 2 -6.51 17.88 -15.97
N GLN A 3 -5.56 17.63 -16.88
CA GLN A 3 -5.48 16.37 -17.65
C GLN A 3 -4.22 15.59 -17.29
N GLN A 4 -3.91 15.49 -15.99
CA GLN A 4 -2.78 14.70 -15.49
C GLN A 4 -3.17 13.77 -14.33
N GLU A 5 -4.46 13.66 -13.99
CA GLU A 5 -4.92 12.83 -12.86
C GLU A 5 -5.40 11.43 -13.27
N ARG A 6 -5.19 11.00 -14.52
CA ARG A 6 -5.67 9.68 -14.99
C ARG A 6 -4.59 8.62 -15.14
N ILE A 7 -3.31 8.98 -15.18
CA ILE A 7 -2.22 8.00 -15.27
C ILE A 7 -1.87 7.42 -13.89
N GLY A 8 -2.23 8.12 -12.80
CA GLY A 8 -2.04 7.64 -11.43
C GLY A 8 -2.95 6.48 -11.02
N GLN A 9 -4.04 6.22 -11.76
CA GLN A 9 -5.01 5.17 -11.43
C GLN A 9 -4.74 3.83 -12.13
N LEU A 10 -4.02 3.84 -13.26
CA LEU A 10 -3.81 2.62 -14.07
C LEU A 10 -2.69 1.71 -13.52
N PHE A 11 -1.82 2.24 -12.66
CA PHE A 11 -0.68 1.50 -12.08
C PHE A 11 -0.84 1.20 -10.58
N SER A 12 -1.96 1.59 -9.97
CA SER A 12 -2.25 1.32 -8.55
C SER A 12 -2.40 -0.16 -8.22
N SER A 13 -2.35 -1.05 -9.23
CA SER A 13 -2.26 -2.50 -9.04
C SER A 13 -0.88 -3.04 -8.63
N THR A 14 0.09 -2.16 -8.38
CA THR A 14 1.48 -2.60 -8.19
C THR A 14 1.82 -3.00 -6.76
N ALA A 15 1.58 -2.18 -5.73
CA ALA A 15 2.00 -2.51 -4.37
C ALA A 15 0.97 -2.17 -3.28
N GLU A 16 0.08 -1.22 -3.57
CA GLU A 16 -1.09 -0.92 -2.74
C GLU A 16 -2.05 -2.12 -2.73
N GLU A 17 -2.38 -2.68 -3.90
CA GLU A 17 -3.20 -3.89 -3.99
C GLU A 17 -2.55 -5.10 -3.33
N ARG A 18 -1.23 -5.30 -3.49
CA ARG A 18 -0.52 -6.39 -2.80
C ARG A 18 -0.55 -6.21 -1.28
N TYR A 19 -0.43 -4.98 -0.80
CA TYR A 19 -0.56 -4.69 0.63
C TYR A 19 -2.00 -4.94 1.10
N GLN A 20 -3.00 -4.51 0.35
CA GLN A 20 -4.40 -4.74 0.70
C GLN A 20 -4.75 -6.22 0.73
N LEU A 21 -4.34 -6.99 -0.28
CA LEU A 21 -4.48 -8.43 -0.31
C LEU A 21 -3.75 -9.10 0.85
N PHE A 22 -2.57 -8.60 1.23
CA PHE A 22 -1.85 -9.09 2.41
C PHE A 22 -2.64 -8.84 3.70
N LEU A 23 -3.27 -7.67 3.85
CA LEU A 23 -4.13 -7.37 5.00
C LEU A 23 -5.37 -8.27 5.04
N GLU A 24 -5.97 -8.57 3.89
CA GLU A 24 -7.14 -9.44 3.79
C GLU A 24 -6.80 -10.93 4.00
N THR A 25 -5.69 -11.39 3.43
CA THR A 25 -5.24 -12.80 3.54
C THR A 25 -4.66 -13.08 4.92
N TYR A 26 -3.98 -12.10 5.51
CA TYR A 26 -3.22 -12.25 6.75
C TYR A 26 -3.51 -11.15 7.78
N PRO A 27 -4.78 -10.98 8.20
CA PRO A 27 -5.19 -9.90 9.10
C PRO A 27 -4.53 -9.97 10.48
N HIS A 28 -4.04 -11.13 10.89
CA HIS A 28 -3.33 -11.33 12.16
C HIS A 28 -1.83 -11.01 12.08
N LEU A 29 -1.22 -11.06 10.88
CA LEU A 29 0.21 -10.81 10.70
C LEU A 29 0.54 -9.31 10.67
N GLN A 30 -0.39 -8.46 10.21
CA GLN A 30 -0.18 -7.00 10.20
C GLN A 30 0.17 -6.43 11.60
N ASN A 31 -0.33 -7.06 12.67
CA ASN A 31 -0.13 -6.61 14.05
C ASN A 31 1.07 -7.29 14.72
N ARG A 32 1.64 -8.31 14.07
CA ARG A 32 2.82 -9.05 14.56
C ARG A 32 4.10 -8.69 13.82
N LEU A 33 3.98 -8.20 12.59
CA LEU A 33 5.11 -7.83 11.75
C LEU A 33 5.36 -6.33 11.79
N SER A 34 6.64 -5.96 11.80
CA SER A 34 7.04 -4.56 11.66
C SER A 34 6.83 -4.08 10.22
N GLN A 35 6.71 -2.76 10.02
CA GLN A 35 6.60 -2.18 8.68
C GLN A 35 7.76 -2.58 7.76
N VAL A 36 8.97 -2.75 8.31
CA VAL A 36 10.14 -3.17 7.54
C VAL A 36 9.97 -4.60 6.99
N GLN A 37 9.45 -5.52 7.81
CA GLN A 37 9.21 -6.91 7.39
C GLN A 37 8.11 -6.99 6.33
N ILE A 38 7.02 -6.25 6.52
CA ILE A 38 5.92 -6.19 5.55
C ILE A 38 6.41 -5.57 4.24
N ALA A 39 7.24 -4.53 4.30
CA ALA A 39 7.80 -3.89 3.11
C ALA A 39 8.73 -4.84 2.34
N ALA A 40 9.61 -5.56 3.04
CA ALA A 40 10.47 -6.57 2.44
C ALA A 40 9.65 -7.70 1.77
N TYR A 41 8.58 -8.16 2.41
CA TYR A 41 7.67 -9.17 1.85
C TYR A 41 6.97 -8.69 0.57
N LEU A 42 6.55 -7.42 0.54
CA LEU A 42 5.86 -6.82 -0.60
C LEU A 42 6.81 -6.35 -1.71
N GLY A 43 8.13 -6.46 -1.49
CA GLY A 43 9.17 -6.00 -2.41
C GLY A 43 9.22 -4.47 -2.54
N VAL A 44 8.87 -3.74 -1.47
CA VAL A 44 8.86 -2.27 -1.43
C VAL A 44 9.74 -1.74 -0.30
N THR A 45 10.06 -0.45 -0.36
CA THR A 45 10.76 0.21 0.75
C THR A 45 9.79 0.48 1.91
N PRO A 46 10.26 0.51 3.16
CA PRO A 46 9.43 0.84 4.31
C PRO A 46 8.80 2.24 4.22
N GLU A 47 9.50 3.22 3.63
CA GLU A 47 8.94 4.54 3.33
C GLU A 47 7.77 4.48 2.35
N PHE A 48 7.89 3.64 1.31
CA PHE A 48 6.81 3.44 0.36
C PHE A 48 5.60 2.79 1.04
N LEU A 49 5.80 1.75 1.86
CA LEU A 49 4.73 1.14 2.65
C LEU A 49 4.07 2.16 3.61
N SER A 50 4.85 3.04 4.22
CA SER A 50 4.34 4.09 5.11
C SER A 50 3.46 5.09 4.35
N ARG A 51 3.84 5.47 3.12
CA ARG A 51 3.02 6.30 2.23
C ARG A 51 1.70 5.61 1.87
N ILE A 52 1.75 4.32 1.51
CA ILE A 52 0.54 3.52 1.22
C ILE A 52 -0.40 3.53 2.43
N ARG A 53 0.11 3.17 3.61
CA ARG A 53 -0.68 3.17 4.85
C ARG A 53 -1.29 4.54 5.15
N SER A 54 -0.53 5.61 4.95
CA SER A 54 -1.00 6.98 5.18
C SER A 54 -2.11 7.38 4.19
N ARG A 55 -2.01 6.94 2.93
CA ARG A 55 -3.03 7.17 1.90
C ARG A 55 -4.31 6.38 2.21
N MET A 56 -4.19 5.10 2.55
CA MET A 56 -5.32 4.26 2.96
C MET A 56 -6.02 4.82 4.21
N ALA A 57 -5.25 5.28 5.21
CA ALA A 57 -5.81 5.88 6.43
C ALA A 57 -6.47 7.24 6.18
N LYS A 58 -6.06 7.98 5.15
CA LYS A 58 -6.68 9.26 4.78
C LYS A 58 -8.00 9.10 4.03
N GLY A 59 -8.34 7.89 3.56
CA GLY A 59 -9.58 7.60 2.86
C GLY A 59 -9.65 8.35 1.53
N ASP A 60 -9.34 7.65 0.43
CA ASP A 60 -9.86 8.04 -0.89
C ASP A 60 -11.38 8.22 -0.74
N LYS A 61 -11.84 9.47 -0.85
CA LYS A 61 -13.23 9.89 -0.81
C LYS A 61 -13.62 10.38 -2.19
#